data_AF-K7PPB5-F1
#
_entry.id   AF-K7PPB5-F1
#
_cell.length_a   1.000
_cell.length_b   1.000
_cell.length_c   1.000
_cell.angle_alpha   90.00
_cell.angle_beta   90.00
_cell.angle_gamma   90.00
#
_symmetry.space_group_name_H-M   'P 1'
#
loop_
_entity.id
_entity.type
_entity.pdbx_description
1 polymer ?
#
loop_
_entity_poly.entity_id
_entity_poly.type
_entity_poly.pdbx_seq_one_letter_code
_entity_poly.pdbx_strand_id
1 'polypeptide(L)'
;MATSRAALCAVAVVCVVLAAACAPARAIYVGTPAAALFEEFKRTYRRAYGTVAEEQQRLANFERNLELMREHQARNPHARFGITKFFDLSEAEFAARYLNGAAYFAAAKQHAGQHYRKARADLSAVPDAVDWRKKGAVTPVKDQGACGSCWAFSAVGSIESQWALAGHRLTALSEQQLVSCDDKDNGCAGGLMLQAFEWLLRNMNGTMFTEDSYPYVSSTGYVPECSNSSQLVPGARIDGYLTIESSETVMAAWLAKNGPISIAVDASSFMSYQSGVLTSCAGDALNHGVLLVGYNRTGEVPYWVIKNSWGENWGENGYVRVTMGVNACLLTEYPVSAHVPQSPTPGPSTESEERAPKRVMVEQIICTDMYCREGCRKTLLTANVCHPNGGGGSSMTKCSPHKVLMCTYSNPRCFGPGLCLETPDGKCAPYFLGSVTNTCQYT
;
A
#
# COMPACT_ATOMS: atom_id res chain seq x y z
N MET A 1 -36.15 -40.49 -22.38
CA MET A 1 -34.67 -40.61 -22.41
C MET A 1 -34.10 -39.50 -23.29
N ALA A 2 -33.73 -38.37 -22.71
CA ALA A 2 -32.96 -37.32 -23.40
C ALA A 2 -32.37 -36.35 -22.35
N THR A 3 -31.78 -36.86 -21.28
CA THR A 3 -30.96 -36.05 -20.38
C THR A 3 -29.58 -35.86 -21.03
N SER A 4 -29.55 -34.89 -21.94
CA SER A 4 -28.46 -33.94 -22.21
C SER A 4 -27.02 -34.41 -21.98
N ARG A 5 -26.37 -34.86 -23.06
CA ARG A 5 -24.90 -34.93 -23.18
C ARG A 5 -24.21 -33.58 -22.89
N ALA A 6 -24.93 -32.46 -22.98
CA ALA A 6 -24.40 -31.13 -22.70
C ALA A 6 -24.15 -30.89 -21.20
N ALA A 7 -24.93 -31.51 -20.31
CA ALA A 7 -24.69 -31.41 -18.87
C ALA A 7 -23.41 -32.14 -18.44
N LEU A 8 -23.10 -33.29 -19.06
CA LEU A 8 -21.84 -34.01 -18.82
C LEU A 8 -20.63 -33.24 -19.33
N CYS A 9 -20.71 -32.58 -20.49
CA CYS A 9 -19.62 -31.73 -20.97
C CYS A 9 -19.40 -30.49 -20.08
N ALA A 10 -20.47 -29.85 -19.60
CA ALA A 10 -20.35 -28.69 -18.72
C ALA A 10 -19.71 -29.06 -17.37
N VAL A 11 -20.11 -30.20 -16.79
CA VAL A 11 -19.50 -30.70 -15.55
C VAL A 11 -18.04 -31.11 -15.76
N ALA A 12 -17.71 -31.75 -16.88
CA ALA A 12 -16.33 -32.11 -17.21
C ALA A 12 -15.43 -30.87 -17.41
N VAL A 13 -15.92 -29.82 -18.09
CA VAL A 13 -15.20 -28.56 -18.28
C VAL A 13 -15.01 -27.83 -16.95
N VAL A 14 -16.03 -27.80 -16.09
CA VAL A 14 -15.92 -27.19 -14.74
C VAL A 14 -14.94 -27.98 -13.86
N CYS A 15 -14.92 -29.32 -13.92
CA CYS A 15 -13.95 -30.14 -13.21
C CYS A 15 -12.52 -29.97 -13.73
N VAL A 16 -12.30 -29.78 -15.04
CA VAL A 16 -10.97 -29.49 -15.61
C VAL A 16 -10.49 -28.10 -15.21
N VAL A 17 -11.37 -27.09 -15.17
CA VAL A 17 -11.04 -25.73 -14.73
C VAL A 17 -10.76 -25.67 -13.22
N LEU A 18 -11.49 -26.44 -12.40
CA LEU A 18 -11.23 -26.56 -10.96
C LEU A 18 -9.95 -27.36 -10.65
N ALA A 19 -9.60 -28.35 -11.47
CA ALA A 19 -8.32 -29.06 -11.37
C ALA A 19 -7.13 -28.16 -11.71
N ALA A 20 -7.28 -27.24 -12.66
CA ALA A 20 -6.25 -26.25 -13.00
C ALA A 20 -5.99 -25.24 -11.87
N ALA A 21 -6.99 -24.95 -11.03
CA ALA A 21 -6.85 -24.06 -9.87
C ALA A 21 -6.10 -24.72 -8.67
N CYS A 22 -5.87 -26.03 -8.73
CA CYS A 22 -5.18 -26.80 -7.68
C CYS A 22 -3.83 -27.39 -8.15
N ALA A 23 -3.38 -27.07 -9.37
CA ALA A 23 -2.05 -27.45 -9.79
C ALA A 23 -1.01 -26.71 -8.92
N PRO A 24 -0.09 -27.41 -8.24
CA PRO A 24 1.03 -26.73 -7.59
C PRO A 24 1.78 -25.93 -8.66
N ALA A 25 2.22 -24.70 -8.37
CA ALA A 25 2.94 -23.83 -9.33
C ALA A 25 4.11 -24.52 -10.05
N ARG A 26 4.63 -25.62 -9.47
CA ARG A 26 5.50 -26.60 -10.13
C ARG A 26 5.04 -27.07 -11.51
N ALA A 27 3.75 -27.05 -11.86
CA ALA A 27 3.24 -27.64 -13.11
C ALA A 27 3.10 -26.65 -14.28
N ILE A 28 3.17 -25.33 -14.06
CA ILE A 28 2.79 -24.33 -15.09
C ILE A 28 3.90 -24.15 -16.17
N TYR A 29 5.15 -24.44 -15.82
CA TYR A 29 6.31 -24.15 -16.69
C TYR A 29 7.13 -25.39 -17.10
N VAL A 30 6.69 -26.59 -16.71
CA VAL A 30 7.46 -27.82 -16.97
C VAL A 30 7.29 -28.21 -18.44
N GLY A 31 8.41 -28.35 -19.15
CA GLY A 31 8.44 -28.75 -20.55
C GLY A 31 8.22 -27.62 -21.56
N THR A 32 7.87 -26.41 -21.11
CA THR A 32 7.78 -25.23 -21.98
C THR A 32 9.17 -24.62 -22.20
N PRO A 33 9.61 -24.42 -23.46
CA PRO A 33 10.89 -23.76 -23.74
C PRO A 33 10.94 -22.34 -23.15
N ALA A 34 12.07 -21.94 -22.57
CA ALA A 34 12.23 -20.61 -21.97
C ALA A 34 11.97 -19.48 -22.98
N ALA A 35 12.37 -19.66 -24.24
CA ALA A 35 12.07 -18.72 -25.32
C ALA A 35 10.56 -18.46 -25.51
N ALA A 36 9.72 -19.51 -25.42
CA ALA A 36 8.27 -19.35 -25.55
C ALA A 36 7.66 -18.61 -24.34
N LEU A 37 8.17 -18.88 -23.13
CA LEU A 37 7.79 -18.15 -21.93
C LEU A 37 8.24 -16.68 -21.98
N PHE A 38 9.40 -16.42 -22.59
CA PHE A 38 9.92 -15.07 -22.76
C PHE A 38 9.09 -14.24 -23.75
N GLU A 39 8.63 -14.82 -24.85
CA GLU A 39 7.68 -14.16 -25.77
C GLU A 39 6.38 -13.77 -25.05
N GLU A 40 5.83 -14.68 -24.26
CA GLU A 40 4.62 -14.42 -23.46
C GLU A 40 4.87 -13.36 -22.37
N PHE A 41 6.04 -13.39 -21.74
CA PHE A 41 6.48 -12.36 -20.79
C PHE A 41 6.56 -10.98 -21.45
N LYS A 42 7.16 -10.88 -22.65
CA LYS A 42 7.22 -9.62 -23.40
C LYS A 42 5.82 -9.08 -23.69
N ARG A 43 4.89 -9.94 -24.11
CA ARG A 43 3.49 -9.56 -24.35
C ARG A 43 2.80 -9.10 -23.07
N THR A 44 2.96 -9.84 -21.98
CA THR A 44 2.32 -9.58 -20.69
C THR A 44 2.77 -8.26 -20.08
N TYR A 45 4.08 -8.01 -20.06
CA TYR A 45 4.67 -6.81 -19.45
C TYR A 45 5.01 -5.71 -20.45
N ARG A 46 4.55 -5.85 -21.71
CA ARG A 46 4.76 -4.90 -22.81
C ARG A 46 6.23 -4.51 -22.98
N ARG A 47 7.12 -5.52 -22.95
CA ARG A 47 8.55 -5.31 -23.13
C ARG A 47 8.89 -5.14 -24.61
N ALA A 48 9.72 -4.16 -24.89
CA ALA A 48 10.35 -3.93 -26.18
C ALA A 48 11.82 -3.58 -25.92
N TYR A 49 12.71 -4.19 -26.70
CA TYR A 49 14.16 -4.02 -26.56
C TYR A 49 14.71 -3.32 -27.79
N GLY A 50 15.68 -2.43 -27.61
CA GLY A 50 16.18 -1.55 -28.67
C GLY A 50 17.07 -2.26 -29.68
N THR A 51 17.68 -3.39 -29.29
CA THR A 51 18.59 -4.15 -30.14
C THR A 51 18.45 -5.65 -29.90
N VAL A 52 18.84 -6.46 -30.90
CA VAL A 52 18.88 -7.92 -30.78
C VAL A 52 19.84 -8.36 -29.67
N ALA A 53 20.96 -7.66 -29.50
CA ALA A 53 21.92 -7.95 -28.43
C ALA A 53 21.31 -7.72 -27.03
N GLU A 54 20.55 -6.63 -26.85
CA GLU A 54 19.82 -6.39 -25.62
C GLU A 54 18.78 -7.49 -25.38
N GLU A 55 17.99 -7.84 -26.38
CA GLU A 55 16.97 -8.89 -26.26
C GLU A 55 17.57 -10.26 -25.90
N GLN A 56 18.73 -10.62 -26.47
CA GLN A 56 19.46 -11.84 -26.12
C GLN A 56 19.93 -11.80 -24.67
N GLN A 57 20.45 -10.68 -24.18
CA GLN A 57 20.82 -10.52 -22.78
C GLN A 57 19.60 -10.64 -21.85
N ARG A 58 18.47 -10.06 -22.24
CA ARG A 58 17.21 -10.09 -21.48
C ARG A 58 16.64 -11.51 -21.41
N LEU A 59 16.74 -12.28 -22.49
CA LEU A 59 16.42 -13.71 -22.50
C LEU A 59 17.36 -14.52 -21.59
N ALA A 60 18.66 -14.26 -21.61
CA ALA A 60 19.61 -14.95 -20.72
C ALA A 60 19.32 -14.66 -19.23
N ASN A 61 19.00 -13.40 -18.89
CA ASN A 61 18.55 -13.04 -17.55
C ASN A 61 17.24 -13.77 -17.18
N PHE A 62 16.30 -13.85 -18.12
CA PHE A 62 15.03 -14.55 -17.94
C PHE A 62 15.22 -16.05 -17.67
N GLU A 63 16.09 -16.71 -18.41
CA GLU A 63 16.46 -18.10 -18.18
C GLU A 63 17.11 -18.32 -16.80
N ARG A 64 18.03 -17.43 -16.40
CA ARG A 64 18.62 -17.47 -15.07
C ARG A 64 17.58 -17.30 -13.96
N ASN A 65 16.63 -16.37 -14.14
CA ASN A 65 15.57 -16.12 -13.16
C ASN A 65 14.57 -17.28 -13.07
N LEU A 66 14.31 -18.00 -14.17
CA LEU A 66 13.53 -19.25 -14.12
C LEU A 66 14.22 -20.30 -13.25
N GLU A 67 15.55 -20.40 -13.29
CA GLU A 67 16.29 -21.34 -12.44
C GLU A 67 16.27 -20.94 -10.97
N LEU A 68 16.59 -19.67 -10.67
CA LEU A 68 16.51 -19.13 -9.30
C LEU A 68 15.11 -19.30 -8.71
N MET A 69 14.07 -19.04 -9.49
CA MET A 69 12.68 -19.25 -9.09
C MET A 69 12.42 -20.71 -8.67
N ARG A 70 12.97 -21.69 -9.39
CA ARG A 70 12.84 -23.12 -9.01
C ARG A 70 13.56 -23.42 -7.71
N GLU A 71 14.76 -22.88 -7.51
CA GLU A 71 15.51 -23.01 -6.27
C GLU A 71 14.75 -22.40 -5.08
N HIS A 72 14.17 -21.21 -5.25
CA HIS A 72 13.35 -20.57 -4.22
C HIS A 72 12.09 -21.37 -3.92
N GLN A 73 11.39 -21.86 -4.95
CA GLN A 73 10.19 -22.68 -4.80
C GLN A 73 10.49 -23.99 -4.06
N ALA A 74 11.64 -24.62 -4.31
CA ALA A 74 12.06 -25.83 -3.62
C ALA A 74 12.35 -25.60 -2.12
N ARG A 75 12.93 -24.44 -1.78
CA ARG A 75 13.22 -24.05 -0.39
C ARG A 75 12.01 -23.53 0.38
N ASN A 76 10.93 -23.18 -0.30
CA ASN A 76 9.74 -22.56 0.28
C ASN A 76 8.46 -23.33 -0.07
N PRO A 77 8.19 -24.47 0.59
CA PRO A 77 7.05 -25.32 0.26
C PRO A 77 5.69 -24.66 0.51
N HIS A 78 5.64 -23.67 1.40
CA HIS A 78 4.42 -22.92 1.77
C HIS A 78 4.22 -21.62 0.96
N ALA A 79 5.11 -21.31 0.02
CA ALA A 79 4.98 -20.18 -0.88
C ALA A 79 4.87 -20.61 -2.34
N ARG A 80 4.43 -19.67 -3.17
CA ARG A 80 4.36 -19.78 -4.63
C ARG A 80 5.22 -18.70 -5.25
N PHE A 81 6.02 -19.15 -6.21
CA PHE A 81 6.86 -18.30 -7.04
C PHE A 81 6.44 -18.44 -8.49
N GLY A 82 6.65 -17.39 -9.26
CA GLY A 82 6.33 -17.38 -10.68
C GLY A 82 6.94 -16.18 -11.38
N ILE A 83 6.70 -16.08 -12.69
CA ILE A 83 7.18 -14.98 -13.52
C ILE A 83 6.55 -13.67 -13.02
N THR A 84 7.39 -12.68 -12.76
CA THR A 84 7.01 -11.31 -12.37
C THR A 84 7.56 -10.30 -13.38
N LYS A 85 7.19 -9.02 -13.24
CA LYS A 85 7.66 -7.93 -14.11
C LYS A 85 9.19 -7.78 -14.13
N PHE A 86 9.92 -8.41 -13.20
CA PHE A 86 11.37 -8.24 -13.05
C PHE A 86 12.19 -9.28 -13.81
N PHE A 87 11.58 -10.30 -14.40
CA PHE A 87 12.30 -11.50 -14.87
C PHE A 87 13.32 -11.24 -16.00
N ASP A 88 13.30 -10.10 -16.68
CA ASP A 88 14.33 -9.75 -17.67
C ASP A 88 15.54 -9.00 -17.09
N LEU A 89 15.56 -8.77 -15.78
CA LEU A 89 16.68 -8.13 -15.08
C LEU A 89 17.64 -9.18 -14.54
N SER A 90 18.93 -8.89 -14.59
CA SER A 90 19.90 -9.61 -13.77
C SER A 90 19.72 -9.28 -12.29
N GLU A 91 20.23 -10.13 -11.40
CA GLU A 91 20.20 -9.90 -9.94
C GLU A 91 20.83 -8.53 -9.57
N ALA A 92 21.93 -8.15 -10.25
CA ALA A 92 22.60 -6.86 -10.05
C ALA A 92 21.77 -5.67 -10.56
N GLU A 93 21.13 -5.78 -11.73
CA GLU A 93 20.22 -4.73 -12.23
C GLU A 93 19.00 -4.57 -11.32
N PHE A 94 18.44 -5.68 -10.82
CA PHE A 94 17.32 -5.65 -9.88
C PHE A 94 17.71 -4.95 -8.59
N ALA A 95 18.85 -5.34 -8.00
CA ALA A 95 19.37 -4.73 -6.78
C ALA A 95 19.62 -3.22 -6.95
N ALA A 96 20.26 -2.81 -8.05
CA ALA A 96 20.58 -1.40 -8.30
C ALA A 96 19.34 -0.52 -8.53
N ARG A 97 18.22 -1.09 -9.01
CA ARG A 97 17.02 -0.32 -9.39
C ARG A 97 15.92 -0.34 -8.34
N TYR A 98 15.76 -1.44 -7.60
CA TYR A 98 14.59 -1.67 -6.75
C TYR A 98 14.93 -1.86 -5.27
N LEU A 99 16.19 -2.11 -4.95
CA LEU A 99 16.65 -2.33 -3.58
C LEU A 99 17.41 -1.10 -3.05
N ASN A 100 17.66 -1.12 -1.75
CA ASN A 100 18.60 -0.24 -1.07
C ASN A 100 20.01 -0.85 -1.07
N GLY A 101 21.03 -0.02 -0.94
CA GLY A 101 22.40 -0.50 -0.75
C GLY A 101 22.57 -1.22 0.60
N ALA A 102 23.05 -2.47 0.60
CA ALA A 102 23.26 -3.23 1.84
C ALA A 102 24.24 -2.55 2.82
N ALA A 103 25.18 -1.76 2.29
CA ALA A 103 26.13 -0.99 3.08
C ALA A 103 25.46 0.05 4.01
N TYR A 104 24.32 0.63 3.60
CA TYR A 104 23.59 1.59 4.44
C TYR A 104 23.14 0.93 5.74
N PHE A 105 22.48 -0.22 5.65
CA PHE A 105 21.96 -0.93 6.83
C PHE A 105 23.08 -1.52 7.69
N ALA A 106 24.18 -1.98 7.09
CA ALA A 106 25.35 -2.45 7.84
C ALA A 106 25.94 -1.34 8.73
N ALA A 107 26.12 -0.12 8.17
CA ALA A 107 26.59 1.04 8.93
C ALA A 107 25.58 1.48 10.01
N ALA A 108 24.29 1.49 9.67
CA ALA A 108 23.23 1.92 10.59
C ALA A 108 23.09 0.99 11.80
N LYS A 109 23.22 -0.33 11.61
CA LYS A 109 23.15 -1.31 12.71
C LYS A 109 24.26 -1.09 13.75
N GLN A 110 25.47 -0.76 13.31
CA GLN A 110 26.58 -0.43 14.21
C GLN A 110 26.30 0.84 15.03
N HIS A 111 25.68 1.84 14.41
CA HIS A 111 25.33 3.10 15.09
C HIS A 111 24.12 2.95 16.04
N ALA A 112 23.13 2.17 15.64
CA ALA A 112 21.84 2.12 16.33
C ALA A 112 21.90 1.48 17.73
N GLY A 113 22.77 0.49 17.91
CA GLY A 113 22.96 -0.19 19.20
C GLY A 113 23.51 0.72 20.31
N GLN A 114 24.07 1.88 19.96
CA GLN A 114 24.75 2.79 20.90
C GLN A 114 23.95 4.07 21.18
N HIS A 115 23.09 4.51 20.26
CA HIS A 115 22.56 5.89 20.28
C HIS A 115 21.04 6.02 20.34
N TYR A 116 20.27 4.95 20.11
CA TYR A 116 18.81 5.06 20.05
C TYR A 116 18.10 4.43 21.24
N ARG A 117 17.03 5.10 21.67
CA ARG A 117 16.16 4.58 22.74
C ARG A 117 15.35 3.41 22.20
N LYS A 118 15.46 2.26 22.85
CA LYS A 118 14.63 1.08 22.59
C LYS A 118 13.27 1.27 23.27
N ALA A 119 12.19 1.17 22.49
CA ALA A 119 10.85 1.17 23.05
C ALA A 119 10.62 -0.14 23.82
N ARG A 120 9.99 -0.02 25.00
CA ARG A 120 9.48 -1.17 25.74
C ARG A 120 8.17 -1.63 25.09
N ALA A 121 7.91 -2.93 25.12
CA ALA A 121 6.61 -3.48 24.75
C ALA A 121 6.01 -4.23 25.95
N ASP A 122 4.69 -4.14 26.07
CA ASP A 122 3.94 -4.94 27.03
C ASP A 122 3.68 -6.33 26.44
N LEU A 123 4.22 -7.35 27.09
CA LEU A 123 4.13 -8.74 26.63
C LEU A 123 2.97 -9.52 27.29
N SER A 124 2.20 -8.90 28.20
CA SER A 124 1.21 -9.64 29.01
C SER A 124 -0.01 -10.11 28.21
N ALA A 125 -0.34 -9.45 27.10
CA ALA A 125 -1.53 -9.72 26.30
C ALA A 125 -1.32 -9.44 24.80
N VAL A 126 -0.39 -10.16 24.17
CA VAL A 126 -0.14 -10.07 22.73
C VAL A 126 -1.21 -10.88 21.98
N PRO A 127 -2.08 -10.26 21.14
CA PRO A 127 -3.09 -10.99 20.38
C PRO A 127 -2.48 -12.06 19.46
N ASP A 128 -3.24 -13.09 19.12
CA ASP A 128 -2.74 -14.13 18.21
C ASP A 128 -2.59 -13.65 16.76
N ALA A 129 -3.38 -12.65 16.35
CA ALA A 129 -3.32 -12.08 15.02
C ALA A 129 -3.68 -10.59 15.02
N VAL A 130 -2.97 -9.82 14.20
CA VAL A 130 -3.22 -8.40 13.96
C VAL A 130 -3.06 -8.10 12.48
N ASP A 131 -3.97 -7.31 11.91
CA ASP A 131 -3.87 -6.84 10.53
C ASP A 131 -4.34 -5.38 10.46
N TRP A 132 -3.40 -4.45 10.39
CA TRP A 132 -3.70 -3.01 10.38
C TRP A 132 -4.38 -2.54 9.08
N ARG A 133 -4.33 -3.34 8.01
CA ARG A 133 -5.09 -3.07 6.77
C ARG A 133 -6.58 -3.11 7.05
N LYS A 134 -7.04 -4.09 7.84
CA LYS A 134 -8.45 -4.24 8.25
C LYS A 134 -8.92 -3.16 9.22
N LYS A 135 -7.98 -2.49 9.89
CA LYS A 135 -8.25 -1.42 10.86
C LYS A 135 -8.18 -0.01 10.24
N GLY A 136 -7.98 0.09 8.92
CA GLY A 136 -7.95 1.38 8.22
C GLY A 136 -6.73 2.24 8.57
N ALA A 137 -5.62 1.62 8.98
CA ALA A 137 -4.39 2.33 9.36
C ALA A 137 -3.27 2.15 8.33
N VAL A 138 -3.56 1.65 7.13
CA VAL A 138 -2.58 1.39 6.07
C VAL A 138 -3.12 1.92 4.75
N THR A 139 -2.38 2.80 4.09
CA THR A 139 -2.70 3.35 2.76
C THR A 139 -2.59 2.28 1.66
N PRO A 140 -3.13 2.53 0.45
CA PRO A 140 -2.91 1.65 -0.71
C PRO A 140 -1.42 1.38 -1.00
N VAL A 141 -1.12 0.28 -1.68
CA VAL A 141 0.26 -0.01 -2.09
C VAL A 141 0.68 0.95 -3.19
N LYS A 142 1.90 1.48 -3.07
CA LYS A 142 2.52 2.39 -4.04
C LYS A 142 3.60 1.64 -4.85
N ASP A 143 4.16 2.28 -5.89
CA ASP A 143 5.23 1.72 -6.73
C ASP A 143 6.41 2.71 -6.81
N GLN A 144 7.56 2.33 -6.24
CA GLN A 144 8.80 3.10 -6.27
C GLN A 144 9.44 3.12 -7.66
N GLY A 145 9.04 2.22 -8.57
CA GLY A 145 9.67 2.08 -9.87
C GLY A 145 11.17 1.77 -9.79
N ALA A 146 11.93 2.19 -10.81
CA ALA A 146 13.37 1.96 -10.93
C ALA A 146 14.21 2.98 -10.13
N CYS A 147 13.83 3.19 -8.87
CA CYS A 147 14.51 4.06 -7.93
C CYS A 147 14.66 3.35 -6.58
N GLY A 148 15.87 3.32 -6.03
CA GLY A 148 16.21 2.72 -4.72
C GLY A 148 15.67 3.49 -3.51
N SER A 149 14.41 3.93 -3.57
CA SER A 149 13.74 4.79 -2.59
C SER A 149 12.86 4.03 -1.59
N CYS A 150 12.98 2.70 -1.50
CA CYS A 150 12.23 1.87 -0.56
C CYS A 150 12.32 2.35 0.91
N TRP A 151 13.45 2.97 1.29
CA TRP A 151 13.64 3.62 2.58
C TRP A 151 12.61 4.73 2.83
N ALA A 152 12.35 5.58 1.83
CA ALA A 152 11.35 6.64 1.91
C ALA A 152 9.95 6.06 2.02
N PHE A 153 9.59 5.08 1.18
CA PHE A 153 8.27 4.41 1.24
C PHE A 153 8.03 3.72 2.60
N SER A 154 9.05 3.07 3.16
CA SER A 154 8.97 2.45 4.48
C SER A 154 8.78 3.48 5.58
N ALA A 155 9.55 4.58 5.57
CA ALA A 155 9.44 5.66 6.54
C ALA A 155 8.07 6.34 6.46
N VAL A 156 7.65 6.76 5.25
CA VAL A 156 6.36 7.39 5.00
C VAL A 156 5.21 6.50 5.43
N GLY A 157 5.23 5.22 5.07
CA GLY A 157 4.18 4.28 5.48
C GLY A 157 4.03 4.15 7.00
N SER A 158 5.13 4.26 7.76
CA SER A 158 5.06 4.34 9.22
C SER A 158 4.43 5.66 9.68
N ILE A 159 4.78 6.80 9.10
CA ILE A 159 4.21 8.11 9.47
C ILE A 159 2.70 8.14 9.19
N GLU A 160 2.27 7.70 8.01
CA GLU A 160 0.85 7.62 7.64
C GLU A 160 0.04 6.81 8.66
N SER A 161 0.60 5.67 9.07
CA SER A 161 -0.04 4.76 10.01
C SER A 161 -0.10 5.34 11.42
N GLN A 162 1.02 5.89 11.92
CA GLN A 162 1.09 6.52 13.24
C GLN A 162 0.18 7.75 13.32
N TRP A 163 0.10 8.53 12.25
CA TRP A 163 -0.81 9.68 12.14
C TRP A 163 -2.28 9.27 12.27
N ALA A 164 -2.69 8.21 11.54
CA ALA A 164 -4.03 7.67 11.66
C ALA A 164 -4.33 7.15 13.07
N LEU A 165 -3.37 6.50 13.71
CA LEU A 165 -3.52 5.94 15.06
C LEU A 165 -3.55 7.01 16.16
N ALA A 166 -2.98 8.18 15.91
CA ALA A 166 -3.11 9.35 16.78
C ALA A 166 -4.49 10.03 16.69
N GLY A 167 -5.42 9.49 15.88
CA GLY A 167 -6.80 9.97 15.75
C GLY A 167 -7.05 10.85 14.53
N HIS A 168 -6.06 11.02 13.64
CA HIS A 168 -6.22 11.79 12.43
C HIS A 168 -6.75 10.94 11.26
N ARG A 169 -7.13 11.61 10.17
CA ARG A 169 -7.54 10.91 8.95
C ARG A 169 -6.31 10.22 8.33
N LEU A 170 -6.46 8.94 7.96
CA LEU A 170 -5.46 8.26 7.13
C LEU A 170 -5.25 9.08 5.84
N THR A 171 -4.00 9.52 5.65
CA THR A 171 -3.63 10.50 4.62
C THR A 171 -2.42 9.96 3.89
N ALA A 172 -2.46 9.95 2.56
CA ALA A 172 -1.31 9.60 1.74
C ALA A 172 -0.29 10.75 1.80
N LEU A 173 0.95 10.43 2.15
CA LEU A 173 2.04 11.38 2.34
C LEU A 173 3.11 11.18 1.27
N SER A 174 3.89 12.22 1.01
CA SER A 174 4.82 12.27 -0.11
C SER A 174 6.16 11.58 0.18
N GLU A 175 6.47 10.50 -0.55
CA GLU A 175 7.84 9.99 -0.59
C GLU A 175 8.79 10.94 -1.33
N GLN A 176 8.29 11.70 -2.30
CA GLN A 176 9.11 12.62 -3.09
C GLN A 176 9.76 13.69 -2.21
N GLN A 177 9.11 14.11 -1.13
CA GLN A 177 9.68 15.04 -0.16
C GLN A 177 11.00 14.51 0.38
N LEU A 178 11.02 13.25 0.83
CA LEU A 178 12.23 12.62 1.33
C LEU A 178 13.23 12.42 0.20
N VAL A 179 12.80 11.87 -0.94
CA VAL A 179 13.70 11.53 -2.05
C VAL A 179 14.42 12.75 -2.64
N SER A 180 13.77 13.92 -2.70
CA SER A 180 14.36 15.13 -3.28
C SER A 180 14.99 16.09 -2.27
N CYS A 181 14.53 16.10 -1.02
CA CYS A 181 14.92 17.13 -0.05
C CYS A 181 15.82 16.63 1.08
N ASP A 182 15.79 15.33 1.40
CA ASP A 182 16.65 14.75 2.42
C ASP A 182 18.11 14.79 1.96
N ASP A 183 18.93 15.57 2.66
CA ASP A 183 20.36 15.74 2.41
C ASP A 183 21.24 14.82 3.27
N LYS A 184 20.63 13.93 4.06
CA LYS A 184 21.30 12.84 4.79
C LYS A 184 21.32 11.55 3.99
N ASP A 185 20.21 11.27 3.31
CA ASP A 185 20.07 10.13 2.42
C ASP A 185 20.39 10.49 0.96
N ASN A 186 20.38 9.50 0.06
CA ASN A 186 20.91 9.63 -1.30
C ASN A 186 19.83 9.43 -2.38
N GLY A 187 18.58 9.83 -2.09
CA GLY A 187 17.46 9.73 -3.03
C GLY A 187 17.28 8.31 -3.60
N CYS A 188 17.42 8.17 -4.93
CA CYS A 188 17.32 6.88 -5.61
C CYS A 188 18.53 5.96 -5.43
N ALA A 189 19.65 6.45 -4.90
CA ALA A 189 20.83 5.62 -4.60
C ALA A 189 20.76 4.94 -3.23
N GLY A 190 19.70 5.19 -2.45
CA GLY A 190 19.44 4.55 -1.16
C GLY A 190 19.41 5.53 0.01
N GLY A 191 19.02 5.01 1.17
CA GLY A 191 18.81 5.80 2.39
C GLY A 191 18.31 4.98 3.56
N LEU A 192 17.98 5.60 4.70
CA LEU A 192 17.63 4.90 5.93
C LEU A 192 16.42 5.53 6.61
N MET A 193 15.47 4.70 7.03
CA MET A 193 14.22 5.19 7.64
C MET A 193 14.45 6.06 8.89
N LEU A 194 15.47 5.77 9.71
CA LEU A 194 15.82 6.63 10.85
C LEU A 194 16.38 7.98 10.42
N GLN A 195 17.23 8.02 9.39
CA GLN A 195 17.81 9.27 8.89
C GLN A 195 16.71 10.16 8.31
N ALA A 196 15.77 9.58 7.57
CA ALA A 196 14.57 10.28 7.11
C ALA A 196 13.77 10.93 8.26
N PHE A 197 13.52 10.21 9.35
CA PHE A 197 12.83 10.78 10.52
C PHE A 197 13.65 11.89 11.19
N GLU A 198 14.96 11.71 11.31
CA GLU A 198 15.88 12.72 11.86
C GLU A 198 15.92 13.99 11.03
N TRP A 199 16.04 13.85 9.71
CA TRP A 199 16.04 14.96 8.77
C TRP A 199 14.72 15.72 8.85
N LEU A 200 13.58 15.01 8.84
CA LEU A 200 12.26 15.65 8.97
C LEU A 200 12.16 16.51 10.23
N LEU A 201 12.57 15.98 11.38
CA LEU A 201 12.50 16.70 12.65
C LEU A 201 13.40 17.95 12.65
N ARG A 202 14.63 17.83 12.14
CA ARG A 202 15.62 18.91 12.15
C ARG A 202 15.35 19.99 11.10
N ASN A 203 14.95 19.60 9.91
CA ASN A 203 14.89 20.48 8.74
C ASN A 203 13.47 20.90 8.39
N MET A 204 12.46 20.08 8.72
CA MET A 204 11.05 20.31 8.38
C MET A 204 10.13 20.45 9.60
N ASN A 205 10.71 20.54 10.82
CA ASN A 205 9.96 20.56 12.09
C ASN A 205 8.98 19.37 12.20
N GLY A 206 9.38 18.22 11.64
CA GLY A 206 8.61 16.99 11.57
C GLY A 206 7.50 16.96 10.51
N THR A 207 7.39 17.99 9.66
CA THR A 207 6.27 18.13 8.72
C THR A 207 6.46 17.25 7.49
N MET A 208 5.44 16.45 7.18
CA MET A 208 5.30 15.71 5.93
C MET A 208 4.20 16.31 5.07
N PHE A 209 4.45 16.50 3.78
CA PHE A 209 3.46 16.95 2.81
C PHE A 209 2.60 15.80 2.30
N THR A 210 1.39 16.13 1.84
CA THR A 210 0.51 15.16 1.20
C THR A 210 1.05 14.71 -0.15
N GLU A 211 0.81 13.45 -0.51
CA GLU A 211 1.13 12.90 -1.84
C GLU A 211 0.53 13.75 -2.95
N ASP A 212 -0.73 14.17 -2.81
CA ASP A 212 -1.44 14.98 -3.81
C ASP A 212 -0.75 16.33 -4.09
N SER A 213 -0.17 16.96 -3.06
CA SER A 213 0.53 18.23 -3.20
C SER A 213 1.99 18.09 -3.63
N TYR A 214 2.59 16.92 -3.40
CA TYR A 214 3.98 16.63 -3.77
C TYR A 214 4.13 15.21 -4.32
N PRO A 215 3.70 14.96 -5.57
CA PRO A 215 3.58 13.62 -6.11
C PRO A 215 4.93 12.93 -6.32
N TYR A 216 4.95 11.61 -6.19
CA TYR A 216 6.09 10.78 -6.54
C TYR A 216 6.36 10.77 -8.05
N VAL A 217 7.52 11.30 -8.45
CA VAL A 217 7.96 11.41 -9.85
C VAL A 217 9.31 10.71 -10.11
N SER A 218 9.92 10.15 -9.06
CA SER A 218 11.23 9.49 -9.17
C SER A 218 11.18 8.04 -9.65
N SER A 219 10.03 7.53 -10.11
CA SER A 219 9.85 6.14 -10.53
C SER A 219 10.75 5.68 -11.69
N THR A 220 11.39 6.61 -12.39
CA THR A 220 12.34 6.33 -13.49
C THR A 220 13.80 6.34 -13.04
N GLY A 221 14.07 6.58 -11.75
CA GLY A 221 15.41 6.77 -11.20
C GLY A 221 15.90 8.23 -11.26
N TYR A 222 15.14 9.13 -11.89
CA TYR A 222 15.43 10.56 -11.90
C TYR A 222 14.98 11.21 -10.59
N VAL A 223 15.86 11.98 -9.94
CA VAL A 223 15.54 12.75 -8.73
C VAL A 223 15.46 14.23 -9.10
N PRO A 224 14.27 14.86 -9.08
CA PRO A 224 14.15 16.30 -9.26
C PRO A 224 14.66 17.04 -8.03
N GLU A 225 14.97 18.33 -8.19
CA GLU A 225 15.32 19.22 -7.09
C GLU A 225 14.20 19.29 -6.03
N CYS A 226 14.60 19.53 -4.78
CA CYS A 226 13.67 19.80 -3.70
C CYS A 226 12.81 21.03 -4.01
N SER A 227 11.49 20.88 -4.04
CA SER A 227 10.60 22.01 -4.27
C SER A 227 10.29 22.77 -2.98
N ASN A 228 10.31 24.09 -3.10
CA ASN A 228 9.96 25.06 -2.07
C ASN A 228 8.62 25.75 -2.38
N SER A 229 7.77 25.11 -3.20
CA SER A 229 6.49 25.67 -3.64
C SER A 229 5.59 26.01 -2.46
N SER A 230 4.95 27.17 -2.50
CA SER A 230 3.92 27.56 -1.53
C SER A 230 2.62 26.75 -1.67
N GLN A 231 2.51 25.90 -2.70
CA GLN A 231 1.36 25.03 -2.93
C GLN A 231 1.45 23.69 -2.20
N LEU A 232 2.58 23.40 -1.53
CA LEU A 232 2.76 22.18 -0.76
C LEU A 232 1.83 22.19 0.46
N VAL A 233 1.09 21.10 0.67
CA VAL A 233 0.07 20.99 1.73
C VAL A 233 0.58 20.05 2.82
N PRO A 234 0.78 20.53 4.07
CA PRO A 234 1.10 19.67 5.20
C PRO A 234 0.01 18.60 5.42
N GLY A 235 0.42 17.33 5.47
CA GLY A 235 -0.47 16.19 5.66
C GLY A 235 -0.34 15.52 7.02
N ALA A 236 0.86 15.52 7.60
CA ALA A 236 1.14 14.95 8.91
C ALA A 236 2.34 15.64 9.58
N ARG A 237 2.49 15.42 10.89
CA ARG A 237 3.66 15.86 11.64
C ARG A 237 4.11 14.78 12.64
N ILE A 238 5.41 14.52 12.65
CA ILE A 238 6.06 13.71 13.68
C ILE A 238 6.76 14.63 14.70
N ASP A 239 6.92 14.17 15.93
CA ASP A 239 7.69 14.86 16.98
C ASP A 239 8.82 13.99 17.54
N GLY A 240 8.96 12.77 17.02
CA GLY A 240 10.02 11.85 17.39
C GLY A 240 10.05 10.60 16.52
N TYR A 241 10.94 9.70 16.90
CA TYR A 241 11.06 8.35 16.36
C TYR A 241 11.63 7.44 17.44
N LEU A 242 11.52 6.13 17.23
CA LEU A 242 12.00 5.12 18.16
C LEU A 242 12.53 3.90 17.41
N THR A 243 13.45 3.20 18.09
CA THR A 243 13.88 1.86 17.68
C THR A 243 13.13 0.83 18.53
N ILE A 244 12.86 -0.32 17.94
CA ILE A 244 12.22 -1.44 18.60
C ILE A 244 13.30 -2.50 18.85
N GLU A 245 13.15 -3.26 19.93
CA GLU A 245 14.10 -4.33 20.23
C GLU A 245 14.09 -5.40 19.12
N SER A 246 15.28 -5.93 18.78
CA SER A 246 15.46 -7.03 17.83
C SER A 246 14.94 -8.34 18.43
N SER A 247 13.63 -8.48 18.45
CA SER A 247 12.90 -9.64 18.98
C SER A 247 11.53 -9.71 18.34
N GLU A 248 11.21 -10.81 17.68
CA GLU A 248 9.91 -11.03 17.05
C GLU A 248 8.75 -10.93 18.05
N THR A 249 8.97 -11.37 19.29
CA THR A 249 7.97 -11.26 20.36
C THR A 249 7.71 -9.81 20.74
N VAL A 250 8.77 -9.01 20.89
CA VAL A 250 8.67 -7.57 21.20
C VAL A 250 8.04 -6.82 20.02
N MET A 251 8.47 -7.11 18.79
CA MET A 251 7.90 -6.52 17.59
C MET A 251 6.40 -6.84 17.45
N ALA A 252 5.96 -8.07 17.74
CA ALA A 252 4.55 -8.45 17.66
C ALA A 252 3.70 -7.71 18.71
N ALA A 253 4.22 -7.61 19.93
CA ALA A 253 3.58 -6.87 21.01
C ALA A 253 3.48 -5.37 20.68
N TRP A 254 4.59 -4.79 20.22
CA TRP A 254 4.64 -3.38 19.84
C TRP A 254 3.71 -3.09 18.66
N LEU A 255 3.77 -3.90 17.60
CA LEU A 255 2.90 -3.77 16.43
C LEU A 255 1.43 -3.84 16.80
N ALA A 256 1.06 -4.79 17.67
CA ALA A 256 -0.32 -4.97 18.10
C ALA A 256 -0.88 -3.75 18.85
N LYS A 257 -0.03 -3.10 19.65
CA LYS A 257 -0.42 -1.97 20.49
C LYS A 257 -0.32 -0.62 19.76
N ASN A 258 0.73 -0.43 18.96
CA ASN A 258 1.14 0.89 18.48
C ASN A 258 1.04 1.06 16.97
N GLY A 259 0.80 0.02 16.18
CA GLY A 259 0.67 0.16 14.73
C GLY A 259 1.83 -0.41 13.92
N PRO A 260 1.78 -0.23 12.58
CA PRO A 260 2.81 -0.63 11.65
C PRO A 260 4.23 -0.15 12.00
N ILE A 261 5.23 -0.98 11.67
CA ILE A 261 6.67 -0.79 11.95
C ILE A 261 7.43 -0.71 10.62
N SER A 262 8.28 0.31 10.43
CA SER A 262 9.27 0.31 9.35
C SER A 262 10.36 -0.71 9.68
N ILE A 263 10.57 -1.68 8.81
CA ILE A 263 11.62 -2.69 8.97
C ILE A 263 12.52 -2.72 7.73
N ALA A 264 13.72 -3.26 7.89
CA ALA A 264 14.53 -3.70 6.75
C ALA A 264 14.49 -5.22 6.63
N VAL A 265 14.62 -5.74 5.42
CA VAL A 265 14.73 -7.18 5.13
C VAL A 265 15.80 -7.45 4.08
N ASP A 266 16.24 -8.70 4.00
CA ASP A 266 16.86 -9.26 2.80
C ASP A 266 15.77 -9.67 1.80
N ALA A 267 15.62 -8.88 0.74
CA ALA A 267 14.63 -9.08 -0.31
C ALA A 267 15.17 -9.87 -1.52
N SER A 268 16.33 -10.52 -1.42
CA SER A 268 16.92 -11.25 -2.55
C SER A 268 16.02 -12.38 -3.06
N SER A 269 15.17 -12.95 -2.19
CA SER A 269 14.18 -13.98 -2.55
C SER A 269 12.81 -13.41 -2.96
N PHE A 270 12.62 -12.09 -2.99
CA PHE A 270 11.30 -11.48 -3.23
C PHE A 270 10.98 -11.32 -4.71
N MET A 271 11.99 -11.26 -5.58
CA MET A 271 11.84 -10.92 -7.00
C MET A 271 10.76 -11.77 -7.71
N SER A 272 10.68 -13.06 -7.40
CA SER A 272 9.76 -14.02 -8.01
C SER A 272 8.58 -14.45 -7.12
N TYR A 273 8.44 -13.86 -5.93
CA TYR A 273 7.34 -14.18 -5.00
C TYR A 273 5.97 -13.79 -5.60
N GLN A 274 4.99 -14.68 -5.47
CA GLN A 274 3.60 -14.44 -5.86
C GLN A 274 2.63 -14.54 -4.69
N SER A 275 2.72 -15.59 -3.87
CA SER A 275 1.80 -15.79 -2.73
C SER A 275 2.30 -16.81 -1.72
N GLY A 276 1.59 -16.97 -0.62
CA GLY A 276 1.90 -17.94 0.43
C GLY A 276 2.89 -17.40 1.48
N VAL A 277 3.50 -18.27 2.27
CA VAL A 277 4.41 -17.88 3.35
C VAL A 277 5.84 -18.26 3.00
N LEU A 278 6.69 -17.24 2.84
CA LEU A 278 8.14 -17.43 2.71
C LEU A 278 8.70 -18.00 4.02
N THR A 279 9.27 -19.19 3.93
CA THR A 279 9.85 -19.94 5.06
C THR A 279 11.38 -19.95 5.03
N SER A 280 11.98 -19.65 3.87
CA SER A 280 13.41 -19.52 3.66
C SER A 280 13.70 -18.29 2.80
N CYS A 281 14.56 -17.41 3.32
CA CYS A 281 15.18 -16.30 2.60
C CYS A 281 16.69 -16.52 2.57
N ALA A 282 17.42 -15.82 1.70
CA ALA A 282 18.89 -15.87 1.66
C ALA A 282 19.49 -15.51 3.03
N GLY A 283 19.10 -14.35 3.58
CA GLY A 283 19.48 -13.94 4.93
C GLY A 283 20.93 -13.44 5.03
N ASP A 284 21.50 -12.97 3.92
CA ASP A 284 22.90 -12.56 3.82
C ASP A 284 23.10 -11.12 4.28
N ALA A 285 22.25 -10.21 3.82
CA ALA A 285 22.32 -8.80 4.16
C ALA A 285 20.98 -8.08 3.98
N LEU A 286 20.68 -7.16 4.90
CA LEU A 286 19.58 -6.21 4.74
C LEU A 286 19.80 -5.37 3.48
N ASN A 287 18.81 -5.32 2.60
CA ASN A 287 18.90 -4.57 1.34
C ASN A 287 17.57 -3.91 0.94
N HIS A 288 16.51 -3.98 1.76
CA HIS A 288 15.22 -3.43 1.36
C HIS A 288 14.41 -2.90 2.55
N GLY A 289 13.92 -1.67 2.44
CA GLY A 289 13.02 -1.05 3.42
C GLY A 289 11.57 -1.38 3.12
N VAL A 290 10.83 -1.93 4.09
CA VAL A 290 9.42 -2.32 3.95
C VAL A 290 8.63 -1.96 5.20
N LEU A 291 7.31 -2.09 5.16
CA LEU A 291 6.44 -1.79 6.30
C LEU A 291 5.77 -3.07 6.82
N LEU A 292 6.04 -3.42 8.08
CA LEU A 292 5.38 -4.52 8.77
C LEU A 292 4.01 -4.06 9.25
N VAL A 293 2.93 -4.70 8.78
CA VAL A 293 1.54 -4.24 8.99
C VAL A 293 0.66 -5.24 9.74
N GLY A 294 1.15 -6.45 9.98
CA GLY A 294 0.37 -7.48 10.67
C GLY A 294 1.14 -8.76 10.93
N TYR A 295 0.48 -9.69 11.60
CA TYR A 295 0.90 -11.07 11.75
C TYR A 295 -0.28 -11.98 12.06
N ASN A 296 -0.06 -13.29 11.96
CA ASN A 296 -0.99 -14.32 12.37
C ASN A 296 -0.22 -15.53 12.91
N ARG A 297 -0.49 -15.91 14.16
CA ARG A 297 0.13 -17.05 14.87
C ARG A 297 -0.72 -18.32 14.86
N THR A 298 -1.95 -18.27 14.33
CA THR A 298 -2.89 -19.40 14.35
C THR A 298 -2.92 -20.22 13.05
N GLY A 299 -2.24 -19.74 12.01
CA GLY A 299 -2.06 -20.50 10.77
C GLY A 299 -1.11 -21.69 10.94
N GLU A 300 -1.18 -22.65 10.01
CA GLU A 300 -0.26 -23.80 9.94
C GLU A 300 1.21 -23.37 9.95
N VAL A 301 1.52 -22.29 9.21
CA VAL A 301 2.79 -21.58 9.29
C VAL A 301 2.50 -20.17 9.81
N PRO A 302 2.86 -19.85 11.06
CA PRO A 302 2.78 -18.49 11.58
C PRO A 302 3.54 -17.50 10.70
N TYR A 303 2.94 -16.33 10.41
CA TYR A 303 3.54 -15.38 9.48
C TYR A 303 3.36 -13.91 9.89
N TRP A 304 4.32 -13.10 9.47
CA TRP A 304 4.26 -11.66 9.35
C TRP A 304 3.57 -11.25 8.05
N VAL A 305 2.92 -10.09 8.04
CA VAL A 305 2.35 -9.44 6.85
C VAL A 305 3.12 -8.15 6.59
N ILE A 306 3.75 -8.06 5.43
CA ILE A 306 4.63 -6.97 5.05
C ILE A 306 4.09 -6.28 3.80
N LYS A 307 3.94 -4.96 3.86
CA LYS A 307 3.62 -4.09 2.73
C LYS A 307 4.91 -3.75 1.98
N ASN A 308 4.93 -4.01 0.68
CA ASN A 308 6.04 -3.64 -0.20
C ASN A 308 5.72 -2.35 -1.00
N SER A 309 6.70 -1.84 -1.73
CA SER A 309 6.64 -0.62 -2.54
C SER A 309 6.85 -0.89 -4.03
N TRP A 310 6.48 -2.09 -4.51
CA TRP A 310 6.67 -2.51 -5.91
C TRP A 310 5.37 -2.59 -6.70
N GLY A 311 4.34 -1.86 -6.25
CA GLY A 311 3.01 -1.87 -6.87
C GLY A 311 2.17 -3.09 -6.50
N GLU A 312 0.86 -2.97 -6.71
CA GLU A 312 -0.13 -4.02 -6.40
C GLU A 312 -0.01 -5.25 -7.32
N ASN A 313 0.67 -5.12 -8.46
CA ASN A 313 0.87 -6.21 -9.40
C ASN A 313 2.01 -7.18 -9.03
N TRP A 314 2.63 -6.99 -7.87
CA TRP A 314 3.64 -7.89 -7.32
C TRP A 314 3.14 -8.56 -6.04
N GLY A 315 3.49 -9.83 -5.81
CA GLY A 315 3.11 -10.56 -4.60
C GLY A 315 1.59 -10.64 -4.40
N GLU A 316 1.16 -10.59 -3.15
CA GLU A 316 -0.25 -10.69 -2.76
C GLU A 316 -0.90 -9.31 -2.73
N ASN A 317 -1.15 -8.75 -3.92
CA ASN A 317 -1.62 -7.36 -4.08
C ASN A 317 -0.65 -6.34 -3.46
N GLY A 318 0.66 -6.53 -3.67
CA GLY A 318 1.71 -5.68 -3.12
C GLY A 318 2.21 -6.08 -1.73
N TYR A 319 1.73 -7.19 -1.19
CA TYR A 319 2.13 -7.70 0.13
C TYR A 319 2.90 -9.02 0.02
N VAL A 320 3.69 -9.31 1.04
CA VAL A 320 4.39 -10.59 1.22
C VAL A 320 4.18 -11.09 2.64
N ARG A 321 4.06 -12.42 2.77
CA ARG A 321 4.04 -13.08 4.08
C ARG A 321 5.33 -13.84 4.30
N VAL A 322 5.90 -13.65 5.49
CA VAL A 322 7.19 -14.22 5.90
C VAL A 322 6.99 -14.95 7.21
N THR A 323 7.57 -16.14 7.35
CA THR A 323 7.40 -16.97 8.55
C THR A 323 7.88 -16.26 9.81
N MET A 324 7.19 -16.50 10.93
CA MET A 324 7.60 -16.03 12.25
C MET A 324 8.52 -17.03 12.95
N GLY A 325 9.27 -16.55 13.93
CA GLY A 325 9.99 -17.34 14.94
C GLY A 325 11.43 -17.73 14.58
N VAL A 326 11.93 -17.29 13.43
CA VAL A 326 13.26 -17.66 12.91
C VAL A 326 14.05 -16.46 12.37
N ASN A 327 13.60 -15.22 12.64
CA ASN A 327 14.15 -14.00 12.05
C ASN A 327 14.32 -14.11 10.53
N ALA A 328 13.30 -14.65 9.85
CA ALA A 328 13.35 -14.86 8.42
C ALA A 328 13.61 -13.53 7.69
N CYS A 329 14.47 -13.57 6.67
CA CYS A 329 14.89 -12.39 5.92
C CYS A 329 15.54 -11.29 6.79
N LEU A 330 16.06 -11.61 7.99
CA LEU A 330 16.67 -10.64 8.92
C LEU A 330 15.71 -9.53 9.40
N LEU A 331 14.40 -9.79 9.41
CA LEU A 331 13.37 -8.77 9.66
C LEU A 331 13.47 -8.07 11.04
N THR A 332 14.15 -8.66 12.03
CA THR A 332 14.31 -8.05 13.36
C THR A 332 15.50 -7.11 13.46
N GLU A 333 16.33 -6.99 12.41
CA GLU A 333 17.62 -6.31 12.50
C GLU A 333 17.55 -4.77 12.40
N TYR A 334 16.44 -4.23 11.88
CA TYR A 334 16.23 -2.78 11.77
C TYR A 334 14.77 -2.32 11.96
N PRO A 335 14.10 -2.63 13.10
CA PRO A 335 12.72 -2.24 13.33
C PRO A 335 12.62 -0.86 13.99
N VAL A 336 11.95 0.08 13.31
CA VAL A 336 11.86 1.48 13.72
C VAL A 336 10.46 2.02 13.45
N SER A 337 10.08 3.08 14.16
CA SER A 337 8.81 3.75 13.91
C SER A 337 8.90 5.24 14.20
N ALA A 338 8.13 6.02 13.44
CA ALA A 338 7.86 7.40 13.77
C ALA A 338 7.06 7.51 15.07
N HIS A 339 7.20 8.62 15.78
CA HIS A 339 6.33 8.99 16.87
C HIS A 339 5.51 10.21 16.44
N VAL A 340 4.20 10.10 16.59
CA VAL A 340 3.25 11.19 16.40
C VAL A 340 2.70 11.55 17.77
N PRO A 341 2.62 12.84 18.12
CA PRO A 341 2.02 13.25 19.38
C PRO A 341 0.57 12.75 19.41
N GLN A 342 0.22 11.99 20.43
CA GLN A 342 -1.17 11.60 20.62
C GLN A 342 -1.99 12.88 20.82
N SER A 343 -3.07 13.03 20.06
CA SER A 343 -4.08 14.03 20.40
C SER A 343 -4.45 13.80 21.87
N PRO A 344 -4.40 14.83 22.75
CA PRO A 344 -4.74 14.64 24.15
C PRO A 344 -6.11 13.99 24.21
N THR A 345 -6.13 12.74 24.67
CA THR A 345 -7.38 12.02 24.88
C THR A 345 -8.14 12.80 25.95
N PRO A 346 -9.40 13.21 25.73
CA PRO A 346 -10.17 13.77 26.82
C PRO A 346 -10.24 12.70 27.91
N GLY A 347 -9.86 13.07 29.14
CA GLY A 347 -10.12 12.22 30.30
C GLY A 347 -11.63 11.94 30.43
N PRO A 348 -12.06 11.12 31.40
CA PRO A 348 -13.48 10.88 31.64
C PRO A 348 -14.12 12.18 32.15
N SER A 349 -14.56 13.03 31.22
CA SER A 349 -15.26 14.27 31.53
C SER A 349 -16.73 13.95 31.68
N THR A 350 -17.21 14.17 32.90
CA THR A 350 -18.59 14.57 33.20
C THR A 350 -19.19 15.37 32.06
N GLU A 351 -20.41 14.99 31.68
CA GLU A 351 -21.27 15.68 30.72
C GLU A 351 -21.19 17.20 30.90
N SER A 352 -20.46 17.86 30.00
CA SER A 352 -20.71 19.25 29.68
C SER A 352 -20.92 19.31 28.18
N GLU A 353 -22.13 19.67 27.80
CA GLU A 353 -22.56 19.94 26.43
C GLU A 353 -21.59 20.90 25.75
N GLU A 354 -20.69 20.38 24.91
CA GLU A 354 -19.98 21.19 23.94
C GLU A 354 -20.29 20.71 22.52
N ARG A 355 -20.65 21.71 21.72
CA ARG A 355 -21.45 21.68 20.50
C ARG A 355 -20.88 20.77 19.41
N ALA A 356 -21.74 19.91 18.86
CA ALA A 356 -21.45 19.03 17.73
C ALA A 356 -20.82 19.78 16.53
N PRO A 357 -19.97 19.12 15.70
CA PRO A 357 -19.46 19.72 14.47
C PRO A 357 -20.64 20.17 13.60
N LYS A 358 -20.56 21.41 13.12
CA LYS A 358 -21.53 22.02 12.20
C LYS A 358 -21.74 21.10 11.00
N ARG A 359 -22.87 20.37 10.98
CA ARG A 359 -23.21 19.45 9.89
C ARG A 359 -23.64 20.28 8.70
N VAL A 360 -22.99 20.09 7.56
CA VAL A 360 -23.48 20.69 6.31
C VAL A 360 -24.58 19.77 5.76
N MET A 361 -25.79 20.32 5.68
CA MET A 361 -26.93 19.64 5.09
C MET A 361 -27.02 20.01 3.62
N VAL A 362 -27.34 19.05 2.76
CA VAL A 362 -27.64 19.27 1.35
C VAL A 362 -29.12 19.08 1.17
N GLU A 363 -29.79 20.15 0.76
CA GLU A 363 -31.15 20.08 0.27
C GLU A 363 -31.11 19.70 -1.21
N GLN A 364 -31.53 18.46 -1.51
CA GLN A 364 -31.62 17.96 -2.87
C GLN A 364 -33.08 17.95 -3.33
N ILE A 365 -33.36 18.60 -4.45
CA ILE A 365 -34.67 18.62 -5.09
C ILE A 365 -34.53 17.96 -6.47
N ILE A 366 -35.22 16.85 -6.68
CA ILE A 366 -35.27 16.15 -7.97
C ILE A 366 -36.66 16.35 -8.57
N CYS A 367 -36.75 16.87 -9.79
CA CYS A 367 -38.01 17.14 -10.48
C CYS A 367 -38.15 16.29 -11.73
N THR A 368 -39.38 16.04 -12.16
CA THR A 368 -39.68 15.24 -13.36
C THR A 368 -39.55 16.05 -14.65
N ASP A 369 -39.66 17.38 -14.56
CA ASP A 369 -39.38 18.28 -15.68
C ASP A 369 -37.90 18.68 -15.73
N MET A 370 -37.46 19.28 -16.84
CA MET A 370 -36.05 19.69 -17.02
C MET A 370 -35.70 21.05 -16.42
N TYR A 371 -36.68 21.79 -15.88
CA TYR A 371 -36.52 23.18 -15.41
C TYR A 371 -36.71 23.35 -13.90
N CYS A 372 -36.75 22.24 -13.15
CA CYS A 372 -36.94 22.20 -11.70
C CYS A 372 -38.24 22.89 -11.23
N ARG A 373 -39.38 22.64 -11.88
CA ARG A 373 -40.67 23.32 -11.57
C ARG A 373 -41.79 22.38 -11.17
N GLU A 374 -41.84 21.18 -11.74
CA GLU A 374 -42.97 20.26 -11.64
C GLU A 374 -42.52 18.86 -11.20
N GLY A 375 -43.37 18.19 -10.42
CA GLY A 375 -43.10 16.84 -9.93
C GLY A 375 -41.86 16.74 -9.03
N CYS A 376 -41.53 17.81 -8.31
CA CYS A 376 -40.33 17.90 -7.48
C CYS A 376 -40.45 17.13 -6.15
N ARG A 377 -39.45 16.31 -5.85
CA ARG A 377 -39.26 15.65 -4.56
C ARG A 377 -38.03 16.21 -3.86
N LYS A 378 -38.23 16.69 -2.64
CA LYS A 378 -37.16 17.20 -1.76
C LYS A 378 -36.65 16.10 -0.83
N THR A 379 -35.33 16.01 -0.69
CA THR A 379 -34.61 15.12 0.22
C THR A 379 -33.51 15.89 0.92
N LEU A 380 -33.36 15.69 2.22
CA LEU A 380 -32.26 16.26 3.01
C LEU A 380 -31.19 15.20 3.19
N LEU A 381 -29.98 15.50 2.73
CA LEU A 381 -28.81 14.63 2.82
C LEU A 381 -27.76 15.29 3.69
N THR A 382 -26.96 14.51 4.40
CA THR A 382 -25.77 15.05 5.07
C THR A 382 -24.59 15.01 4.10
N ALA A 383 -23.89 16.13 3.92
CA ALA A 383 -22.71 16.20 3.06
C ALA A 383 -21.58 15.30 3.59
N ASN A 384 -20.78 14.75 2.68
CA ASN A 384 -19.68 13.81 2.96
C ASN A 384 -20.11 12.52 3.68
N VAL A 385 -21.40 12.18 3.63
CA VAL A 385 -21.95 10.92 4.13
C VAL A 385 -22.39 10.07 2.95
N CYS A 386 -22.06 8.77 3.00
CA CYS A 386 -22.49 7.80 2.00
C CYS A 386 -23.91 7.32 2.31
N HIS A 387 -24.82 7.47 1.35
CA HIS A 387 -26.22 7.07 1.46
C HIS A 387 -26.50 5.88 0.54
N PRO A 388 -27.00 4.74 1.05
CA PRO A 388 -27.35 3.60 0.20
C PRO A 388 -28.58 3.93 -0.67
N ASN A 389 -28.50 3.54 -1.95
CA ASN A 389 -29.61 3.64 -2.90
C ASN A 389 -30.35 2.29 -2.96
N GLY A 390 -31.66 2.30 -3.22
CA GLY A 390 -32.53 1.10 -3.18
C GLY A 390 -32.22 -0.03 -4.18
N GLY A 391 -31.14 0.07 -4.96
CA GLY A 391 -30.71 -0.92 -5.96
C GLY A 391 -29.32 -1.52 -5.71
N GLY A 392 -28.79 -1.45 -4.48
CA GLY A 392 -27.48 -2.00 -4.11
C GLY A 392 -26.28 -1.07 -4.35
N GLY A 393 -26.51 0.10 -4.96
CA GLY A 393 -25.54 1.19 -5.07
C GLY A 393 -25.61 2.18 -3.91
N SER A 394 -24.83 3.24 -3.98
CA SER A 394 -24.85 4.34 -3.00
C SER A 394 -24.58 5.68 -3.67
N SER A 395 -24.88 6.77 -2.96
CA SER A 395 -24.59 8.14 -3.39
C SER A 395 -23.93 8.94 -2.27
N MET A 396 -23.05 9.86 -2.64
CA MET A 396 -22.42 10.80 -1.72
C MET A 396 -22.36 12.18 -2.35
N THR A 397 -22.70 13.20 -1.56
CA THR A 397 -22.67 14.60 -2.00
C THR A 397 -21.60 15.37 -1.24
N LYS A 398 -20.79 16.15 -1.97
CA LYS A 398 -19.76 17.03 -1.41
C LYS A 398 -20.11 18.48 -1.73
N CYS A 399 -20.06 19.32 -0.69
CA CYS A 399 -20.27 20.76 -0.81
C CYS A 399 -18.92 21.48 -0.98
N SER A 400 -18.88 22.44 -1.90
CA SER A 400 -17.84 23.44 -2.08
C SER A 400 -18.48 24.83 -2.13
N PRO A 401 -17.74 25.93 -1.95
CA PRO A 401 -18.31 27.29 -1.83
C PRO A 401 -19.24 27.75 -2.96
N HIS A 402 -19.13 27.15 -4.17
CA HIS A 402 -19.94 27.52 -5.34
C HIS A 402 -20.50 26.33 -6.12
N LYS A 403 -20.20 25.11 -5.69
CA LYS A 403 -20.43 23.88 -6.46
C LYS A 403 -20.79 22.74 -5.53
N VAL A 404 -21.62 21.84 -6.03
CA VAL A 404 -22.00 20.60 -5.37
C VAL A 404 -21.63 19.44 -6.27
N LEU A 405 -20.82 18.51 -5.75
CA LEU A 405 -20.44 17.29 -6.45
C LEU A 405 -21.25 16.12 -5.90
N MET A 406 -22.08 15.52 -6.74
CA MET A 406 -22.86 14.34 -6.39
C MET A 406 -22.31 13.12 -7.13
N CYS A 407 -21.80 12.14 -6.41
CA CYS A 407 -21.26 10.90 -6.98
C CYS A 407 -22.18 9.72 -6.66
N THR A 408 -22.43 8.88 -7.67
CA THR A 408 -23.16 7.62 -7.55
C THR A 408 -22.21 6.44 -7.77
N TYR A 409 -22.40 5.39 -6.98
CA TYR A 409 -21.54 4.22 -6.93
C TYR A 409 -22.38 2.96 -7.10
N SER A 410 -21.84 1.95 -7.77
CA SER A 410 -22.48 0.64 -7.96
C SER A 410 -22.39 -0.27 -6.74
N ASN A 411 -21.68 0.16 -5.69
CA ASN A 411 -21.54 -0.53 -4.41
C ASN A 411 -22.19 0.29 -3.29
N PRO A 412 -22.51 -0.31 -2.12
CA PRO A 412 -23.24 0.38 -1.06
C PRO A 412 -22.37 1.28 -0.16
N ARG A 413 -21.06 1.41 -0.44
CA ARG A 413 -20.09 2.06 0.48
C ARG A 413 -19.36 3.26 -0.14
N CYS A 414 -19.80 3.76 -1.28
CA CYS A 414 -19.22 4.93 -1.95
C CYS A 414 -17.70 4.83 -2.19
N PHE A 415 -17.21 3.63 -2.54
CA PHE A 415 -15.79 3.38 -2.82
C PHE A 415 -15.53 3.08 -4.30
N GLY A 416 -14.35 3.41 -4.81
CA GLY A 416 -13.95 3.16 -6.20
C GLY A 416 -14.49 4.21 -7.19
N PRO A 417 -14.40 3.95 -8.51
CA PRO A 417 -14.85 4.88 -9.53
C PRO A 417 -16.38 5.06 -9.49
N GLY A 418 -16.83 6.25 -9.14
CA GLY A 418 -18.24 6.65 -9.16
C GLY A 418 -18.55 7.57 -10.34
N LEU A 419 -19.79 7.56 -10.81
CA LEU A 419 -20.27 8.54 -11.78
C LEU A 419 -20.65 9.81 -11.03
N CYS A 420 -19.90 10.89 -11.25
CA CYS A 420 -20.10 12.16 -10.56
C CYS A 420 -20.71 13.21 -11.48
N LEU A 421 -21.70 13.92 -10.96
CA LEU A 421 -22.29 15.11 -11.56
C LEU A 421 -21.92 16.33 -10.71
N GLU A 422 -21.37 17.35 -11.35
CA GLU A 422 -21.10 18.64 -10.73
C GLU A 422 -22.23 19.61 -11.08
N THR A 423 -22.84 20.24 -10.07
CA THR A 423 -23.90 21.24 -10.24
C THR A 423 -23.52 22.52 -9.49
N PRO A 424 -23.78 23.72 -10.02
CA PRO A 424 -23.63 24.94 -9.23
C PRO A 424 -24.57 24.92 -8.02
N ASP A 425 -24.11 25.43 -6.88
CA ASP A 425 -24.89 25.44 -5.63
C ASP A 425 -26.20 26.25 -5.79
N GLY A 426 -27.33 25.63 -5.47
CA GLY A 426 -28.67 26.21 -5.60
C GLY A 426 -29.15 26.44 -7.03
N LYS A 427 -28.52 25.84 -8.05
CA LYS A 427 -28.95 25.93 -9.46
C LYS A 427 -29.51 24.61 -9.99
N CYS A 428 -30.52 24.73 -10.85
CA CYS A 428 -31.11 23.61 -11.56
C CYS A 428 -30.12 23.06 -12.60
N ALA A 429 -29.97 21.74 -12.66
CA ALA A 429 -29.15 21.04 -13.63
C ALA A 429 -29.90 19.80 -14.18
N PRO A 430 -29.66 19.40 -15.44
CA PRO A 430 -30.21 18.15 -15.97
C PRO A 430 -29.76 16.93 -15.15
N TYR A 431 -30.69 16.04 -14.82
CA TYR A 431 -30.40 14.83 -14.07
C TYR A 431 -31.31 13.68 -14.49
N PHE A 432 -30.72 12.65 -15.11
CA PHE A 432 -31.45 11.50 -15.63
C PHE A 432 -32.61 11.91 -16.57
N LEU A 433 -33.84 11.48 -16.29
CA LEU A 433 -35.07 11.82 -17.03
C LEU A 433 -35.75 13.11 -16.54
N GLY A 434 -35.03 13.98 -15.84
CA GLY A 434 -35.57 15.22 -15.28
C GLY A 434 -34.47 16.21 -14.89
N SER A 435 -34.59 16.82 -13.71
CA SER A 435 -33.63 17.81 -13.22
C SER A 435 -33.35 17.68 -11.73
N VAL A 436 -32.21 18.21 -11.29
CA VAL A 436 -31.80 18.26 -9.88
C VAL A 436 -31.33 19.66 -9.50
N THR A 437 -31.67 20.09 -8.29
CA THR A 437 -31.06 21.24 -7.61
C THR A 437 -30.48 20.75 -6.29
N ASN A 438 -29.22 21.06 -6.02
CA ASN A 438 -28.58 20.79 -4.73
C ASN A 438 -28.20 22.11 -4.07
N THR A 439 -28.64 22.32 -2.84
CA THR A 439 -28.34 23.53 -2.05
C THR A 439 -27.63 23.15 -0.76
N CYS A 440 -26.41 23.65 -0.56
CA CYS A 440 -25.64 23.43 0.66
C CYS A 440 -26.07 24.41 1.76
N GLN A 441 -26.52 23.87 2.89
CA GLN A 441 -26.90 24.60 4.10
C GLN A 441 -25.81 24.40 5.15
N TYR A 442 -25.04 25.47 5.40
CA TYR A 442 -24.00 25.51 6.42
C TYR A 442 -24.63 25.95 7.75
N THR A 443 -25.00 25.00 8.62
CA THR A 443 -25.60 25.30 9.94
C THR A 443 -24.55 25.47 11.01
#